data_AF-A0A662S051-F1
#
_entry.id   AF-A0A662S051-F1
#
_cell.length_a   1.000
_cell.length_b   1.000
_cell.length_c   1.000
_cell.angle_alpha   90.00
_cell.angle_beta   90.00
_cell.angle_gamma   90.00
#
_symmetry.space_group_name_H-M   'P 1'
#
loop_
_entity.id
_entity.type
_entity.pdbx_description
1 polymer ?
#
loop_
_entity_poly.entity_id
_entity_poly.type
_entity_poly.pdbx_seq_one_letter_code
_entity_poly.pdbx_strand_id
1 'polypeptide(L)'
;MWRNVRRPWTAGRLYEETLEAAMASRPVDAEARLSSPPRASILLDAEVQPMGPLAPAEDIRTDPATWDPRLERAYYDGDLRAGEAVLELYSRGVDVSRIQRAFSVGAFGLSRLRRMVPTRWSITAVDDIISARLRERIKTYDWIPEHRVYSLEAMGNRWVVLMSPGVWTYESIEAWYPGTTWNPTEDVAFVGDWEGPLGRVGYAGMGGCYYAARLAVTEALERERRQARVLVLREIHRDQLMPLGVWLVRESVRAALRGRPARFDTLEEALEEAGRHLDLPLRFWLRVSETLGGGRQETLSRYL
;
A
#
# COMPACT_ATOMS: atom_id res chain seq x y z
N MET A 1 -10.78 21.79 7.61
CA MET A 1 -11.91 20.90 7.92
C MET A 1 -11.90 20.41 9.37
N TRP A 2 -10.75 20.17 10.00
CA TRP A 2 -10.70 19.79 11.43
C TRP A 2 -9.89 20.80 12.25
N ARG A 3 -10.51 21.46 13.23
CA ARG A 3 -9.82 22.40 14.12
C ARG A 3 -8.89 21.69 15.11
N ASN A 4 -9.15 20.43 15.44
CA ASN A 4 -8.33 19.63 16.35
C ASN A 4 -8.37 18.12 16.03
N VAL A 5 -7.42 17.64 15.23
CA VAL A 5 -7.31 16.22 14.87
C VAL A 5 -6.95 15.29 16.04
N ARG A 6 -6.40 15.84 17.14
CA ARG A 6 -6.02 15.08 18.34
C ARG A 6 -7.20 14.83 19.29
N ARG A 7 -8.29 15.58 19.14
CA ARG A 7 -9.53 15.43 19.90
C ARG A 7 -10.73 15.55 18.96
N PRO A 8 -10.88 14.61 18.01
CA PRO A 8 -11.84 14.77 16.92
C PRO A 8 -13.31 14.86 17.42
N TRP A 9 -13.63 14.24 18.56
CA TRP A 9 -14.92 14.34 19.23
C TRP A 9 -15.33 15.78 19.62
N THR A 10 -14.39 16.71 19.74
CA THR A 10 -14.72 18.13 19.99
C THR A 10 -15.43 18.82 18.84
N ALA A 11 -15.45 18.21 17.65
CA ALA A 11 -16.23 18.68 16.51
C ALA A 11 -17.73 18.32 16.60
N GLY A 12 -18.16 17.60 17.66
CA GLY A 12 -19.55 17.23 17.90
C GLY A 12 -20.14 16.43 16.74
N ARG A 13 -21.34 16.81 16.30
CA ARG A 13 -22.09 16.13 15.23
C ARG A 13 -21.27 15.87 13.97
N LEU A 14 -20.43 16.82 13.54
CA LEU A 14 -19.61 16.62 12.34
C LEU A 14 -18.69 15.40 12.45
N TYR A 15 -18.14 15.14 13.64
CA TYR A 15 -17.34 13.94 13.89
C TYR A 15 -18.21 12.68 13.96
N GLU A 16 -19.34 12.75 14.67
CA GLU A 16 -20.26 11.61 14.83
C GLU A 16 -20.76 11.10 13.48
N GLU A 17 -21.17 12.00 12.58
CA GLU A 17 -21.66 11.68 11.23
C GLU A 17 -20.54 11.15 10.32
N THR A 18 -19.33 11.71 10.46
CA THR A 18 -18.15 11.19 9.74
C THR A 18 -17.78 9.78 10.21
N LEU A 19 -17.88 9.52 11.52
CA LEU A 19 -17.64 8.22 12.12
C LEU A 19 -18.69 7.21 11.65
N GLU A 20 -19.97 7.59 11.65
CA GLU A 20 -21.08 6.78 11.15
C GLU A 20 -20.82 6.30 9.72
N ALA A 21 -20.51 7.23 8.80
CA ALA A 21 -20.17 6.90 7.42
C ALA A 21 -18.92 6.02 7.28
N ALA A 22 -17.92 6.21 8.14
CA ALA A 22 -16.68 5.47 8.09
C ALA A 22 -16.82 4.02 8.62
N MET A 23 -17.69 3.81 9.60
CA MET A 23 -17.94 2.52 10.25
C MET A 23 -19.01 1.68 9.55
N ALA A 24 -19.80 2.32 8.68
CA ALA A 24 -20.86 1.70 7.91
C ALA A 24 -20.38 0.48 7.10
N SER A 25 -21.23 -0.54 7.07
CA SER A 25 -21.00 -1.76 6.28
C SER A 25 -21.21 -1.58 4.78
N ARG A 26 -21.97 -0.55 4.40
CA ARG A 26 -22.30 -0.19 3.02
C ARG A 26 -22.09 1.32 2.84
N PRO A 27 -21.95 1.81 1.58
CA PRO A 27 -22.02 3.24 1.31
C PRO A 27 -23.28 3.84 1.93
N VAL A 28 -23.14 5.01 2.55
CA VAL A 28 -24.24 5.75 3.18
C VAL A 28 -24.58 6.96 2.32
N ASP A 29 -25.86 7.27 2.23
CA ASP A 29 -26.31 8.53 1.66
C ASP A 29 -26.00 9.64 2.67
N ALA A 30 -25.47 10.75 2.16
CA ALA A 30 -25.02 11.86 2.98
C ALA A 30 -25.30 13.21 2.31
N GLU A 31 -25.81 14.15 3.10
CA GLU A 31 -25.98 15.54 2.73
C GLU A 31 -24.93 16.40 3.44
N ALA A 32 -24.27 17.30 2.72
CA ALA A 32 -23.29 18.22 3.30
C ALA A 32 -23.67 19.67 2.98
N ARG A 33 -23.68 20.52 4.01
CA ARG A 33 -23.71 21.98 3.83
C ARG A 33 -22.28 22.48 3.75
N LEU A 34 -21.95 23.18 2.68
CA LEU A 34 -20.60 23.71 2.44
C LEU A 34 -20.51 25.16 2.92
N SER A 35 -19.39 25.53 3.55
CA SER A 35 -19.16 26.91 4.00
C SER A 35 -18.85 27.87 2.84
N SER A 36 -18.57 27.32 1.66
CA SER A 36 -18.25 28.07 0.44
C SER A 36 -18.50 27.19 -0.78
N PRO A 37 -18.71 27.77 -1.98
CA PRO A 37 -18.77 27.00 -3.21
C PRO A 37 -17.54 26.11 -3.40
N PRO A 38 -17.69 24.88 -3.95
CA PRO A 38 -16.57 24.02 -4.30
C PRO A 38 -15.61 24.74 -5.24
N ARG A 39 -14.31 24.68 -4.93
CA ARG A 39 -13.29 25.14 -5.88
C ARG A 39 -13.09 24.07 -6.93
N ALA A 40 -13.16 24.44 -8.20
CA ALA A 40 -12.92 23.56 -9.34
C ALA A 40 -11.42 23.21 -9.46
N SER A 41 -10.90 22.54 -8.44
CA SER A 41 -9.56 21.97 -8.38
C SER A 41 -9.71 20.48 -8.16
N ILE A 42 -9.08 19.68 -9.01
CA ILE A 42 -8.94 18.24 -8.79
C ILE A 42 -7.71 18.06 -7.91
N LEU A 43 -7.86 17.37 -6.77
CA LEU A 43 -6.70 16.94 -6.00
C LEU A 43 -6.14 15.69 -6.65
N LEU A 44 -4.95 15.82 -7.23
CA LEU A 44 -4.14 14.74 -7.76
C LEU A 44 -3.03 14.45 -6.76
N ASP A 45 -2.99 13.25 -6.21
CA ASP A 45 -2.01 12.81 -5.20
C ASP A 45 -1.60 11.38 -5.55
N ALA A 46 -0.32 11.05 -5.36
CA ALA A 46 0.21 9.73 -5.71
C ALA A 46 -0.33 8.61 -4.82
N GLU A 47 -0.80 8.94 -3.61
CA GLU A 47 -1.18 7.96 -2.60
C GLU A 47 -2.70 7.84 -2.40
N VAL A 48 -3.45 8.93 -2.57
CA VAL A 48 -4.92 8.91 -2.50
C VAL A 48 -5.57 8.99 -3.88
N GLN A 49 -6.80 8.49 -3.98
CA GLN A 49 -7.58 8.57 -5.22
C GLN A 49 -7.86 10.03 -5.61
N PRO A 50 -8.05 10.32 -6.91
CA PRO A 50 -8.37 11.67 -7.36
C PRO A 50 -9.65 12.17 -6.67
N MET A 51 -9.59 13.35 -6.08
CA MET A 51 -10.77 13.99 -5.49
C MET A 51 -11.23 15.15 -6.37
N GLY A 52 -12.54 15.21 -6.60
CA GLY A 52 -13.17 16.29 -7.36
C GLY A 52 -13.16 17.63 -6.62
N PRO A 53 -13.97 18.61 -7.06
CA PRO A 53 -14.04 19.93 -6.47
C PRO A 53 -14.20 19.89 -4.94
N LEU A 54 -13.36 20.65 -4.23
CA LEU A 54 -13.29 20.63 -2.76
C LEU A 54 -13.87 21.91 -2.17
N ALA A 55 -14.63 21.76 -1.08
CA ALA A 55 -15.03 22.85 -0.20
C ALA A 55 -15.05 22.37 1.25
N PRO A 56 -14.79 23.24 2.24
CA PRO A 56 -15.00 22.89 3.64
C PRO A 56 -16.49 22.65 3.90
N ALA A 57 -16.80 21.54 4.57
CA ALA A 57 -18.13 21.27 5.09
C ALA A 57 -18.33 22.04 6.41
N GLU A 58 -19.50 22.65 6.53
CA GLU A 58 -20.03 23.28 7.74
C GLU A 58 -20.85 22.27 8.55
N ASP A 59 -21.68 21.47 7.88
CA ASP A 59 -22.51 20.41 8.47
C ASP A 59 -22.53 19.20 7.54
N ILE A 60 -22.65 18.00 8.10
CA ILE A 60 -22.84 16.74 7.39
C ILE A 60 -23.96 15.98 8.09
N ARG A 61 -24.85 15.36 7.33
CA ARG A 61 -25.89 14.46 7.82
C ARG A 61 -25.84 13.19 7.02
N THR A 62 -25.83 12.06 7.71
CA THR A 62 -25.79 10.74 7.12
C THR A 62 -27.07 10.00 7.44
N ASP A 63 -27.54 9.20 6.49
CA ASP A 63 -28.63 8.27 6.76
C ASP A 63 -28.16 7.20 7.75
N PRO A 64 -29.03 6.71 8.65
CA PRO A 64 -28.67 5.69 9.63
C PRO A 64 -28.06 4.45 8.96
N ALA A 65 -26.89 4.03 9.43
CA ALA A 65 -26.14 2.95 8.80
C ALA A 65 -25.94 1.77 9.76
N THR A 66 -25.95 0.56 9.22
CA THR A 66 -25.53 -0.61 9.99
C THR A 66 -24.02 -0.71 9.97
N TRP A 67 -23.40 -0.68 11.16
CA TRP A 67 -21.96 -0.86 11.31
C TRP A 67 -21.55 -2.31 11.09
N ASP A 68 -20.30 -2.55 10.71
CA ASP A 68 -19.75 -3.91 10.81
C ASP A 68 -19.60 -4.28 12.29
N PRO A 69 -20.18 -5.39 12.75
CA PRO A 69 -20.05 -5.80 14.15
C PRO A 69 -18.58 -6.01 14.58
N ARG A 70 -17.68 -6.32 13.64
CA ARG A 70 -16.25 -6.44 13.92
C ARG A 70 -15.62 -5.07 14.18
N LEU A 71 -15.95 -4.07 13.34
CA LEU A 71 -15.45 -2.70 13.50
C LEU A 71 -16.04 -2.07 14.77
N GLU A 72 -17.33 -2.25 15.01
CA GLU A 72 -18.04 -1.76 16.19
C GLU A 72 -17.41 -2.27 17.49
N ARG A 73 -17.14 -3.58 17.59
CA ARG A 73 -16.45 -4.15 18.75
C ARG A 73 -15.07 -3.52 18.96
N ALA A 74 -14.28 -3.38 17.90
CA ALA A 74 -12.95 -2.76 17.99
C ALA A 74 -13.02 -1.26 18.36
N TYR A 75 -14.12 -0.57 17.99
CA TYR A 75 -14.36 0.81 18.37
C TYR A 75 -14.74 0.95 19.84
N TYR A 76 -15.62 0.10 20.38
CA TYR A 76 -16.00 0.18 21.78
C TYR A 76 -14.95 -0.37 22.74
N ASP A 77 -13.99 -1.15 22.26
CA ASP A 77 -12.81 -1.53 23.03
C ASP A 77 -11.83 -0.36 23.15
N GLY A 78 -11.96 0.38 24.26
CA GLY A 78 -11.15 1.55 24.56
C GLY A 78 -9.72 1.25 25.03
N ASP A 79 -9.39 -0.02 25.28
CA ASP A 79 -8.09 -0.47 25.78
C ASP A 79 -7.30 -1.25 24.71
N LEU A 80 -7.92 -1.55 23.57
CA LEU A 80 -7.27 -2.17 22.42
C LEU A 80 -6.34 -1.19 21.69
N ARG A 81 -5.09 -1.60 21.46
CA ARG A 81 -4.14 -0.78 20.69
C ARG A 81 -4.51 -0.76 19.21
N ALA A 82 -4.26 0.36 18.54
CA ALA A 82 -4.70 0.54 17.14
C ALA A 82 -4.10 -0.50 16.19
N GLY A 83 -2.82 -0.86 16.38
CA GLY A 83 -2.18 -1.91 15.59
C GLY A 83 -2.75 -3.31 15.84
N GLU A 84 -3.15 -3.61 17.07
CA GLU A 84 -3.80 -4.88 17.42
C GLU A 84 -5.20 -4.96 16.80
N ALA A 85 -5.98 -3.87 16.88
CA ALA A 85 -7.28 -3.77 16.22
C ALA A 85 -7.17 -4.02 14.71
N VAL A 86 -6.22 -3.37 14.03
CA VAL A 86 -5.97 -3.57 12.58
C VAL A 86 -5.72 -5.04 12.26
N LEU A 87 -4.85 -5.71 13.02
CA LEU A 87 -4.48 -7.09 12.78
C LEU A 87 -5.63 -8.07 13.09
N GLU A 88 -6.39 -7.80 14.16
CA GLU A 88 -7.56 -8.60 14.51
C GLU A 88 -8.61 -8.50 13.41
N LEU A 89 -8.96 -7.29 12.99
CA LEU A 89 -9.95 -7.04 11.93
C LEU A 89 -9.55 -7.71 10.62
N TYR A 90 -8.27 -7.55 10.23
CA TYR A 90 -7.73 -8.21 9.05
C TYR A 90 -7.83 -9.73 9.16
N SER A 91 -7.44 -10.32 10.29
CA SER A 91 -7.50 -11.78 10.50
C SER A 91 -8.93 -12.34 10.47
N ARG A 92 -9.92 -11.51 10.83
CA ARG A 92 -11.36 -11.82 10.77
C ARG A 92 -11.98 -11.54 9.39
N GLY A 93 -11.17 -11.23 8.37
CA GLY A 93 -11.62 -11.02 7.00
C GLY A 93 -12.38 -9.71 6.78
N VAL A 94 -12.02 -8.64 7.51
CA VAL A 94 -12.49 -7.29 7.17
C VAL A 94 -11.60 -6.74 6.04
N ASP A 95 -12.22 -6.17 5.01
CA ASP A 95 -11.47 -5.58 3.90
C ASP A 95 -10.52 -4.49 4.37
N VAL A 96 -9.28 -4.53 3.85
CA VAL A 96 -8.22 -3.56 4.18
C VAL A 96 -8.69 -2.12 3.97
N SER A 97 -9.44 -1.84 2.91
CA SER A 97 -9.99 -0.50 2.64
C SER A 97 -10.99 -0.01 3.68
N ARG A 98 -11.73 -0.93 4.31
CA ARG A 98 -12.68 -0.62 5.39
C ARG A 98 -11.93 -0.38 6.70
N ILE A 99 -10.88 -1.16 6.97
CA ILE A 99 -9.98 -0.91 8.10
C ILE A 99 -9.31 0.46 7.95
N GLN A 100 -8.80 0.80 6.76
CA GLN A 100 -8.19 2.10 6.45
C GLN A 100 -9.15 3.27 6.68
N ARG A 101 -10.41 3.12 6.27
CA ARG A 101 -11.46 4.14 6.46
C ARG A 101 -11.78 4.37 7.93
N ALA A 102 -11.97 3.31 8.70
CA ALA A 102 -12.21 3.42 10.14
C ALA A 102 -10.98 3.95 10.89
N PHE A 103 -9.77 3.55 10.46
CA PHE A 103 -8.52 4.03 11.04
C PHE A 103 -8.33 5.54 10.86
N SER A 104 -8.70 6.10 9.70
CA SER A 104 -8.52 7.53 9.39
C SER A 104 -9.38 8.45 10.26
N VAL A 105 -10.57 7.99 10.68
CA VAL A 105 -11.44 8.71 11.62
C VAL A 105 -11.07 8.48 13.09
N GLY A 106 -9.99 7.75 13.35
CA GLY A 106 -9.50 7.47 14.71
C GLY A 106 -10.40 6.49 15.46
N ALA A 107 -11.05 5.54 14.76
CA ALA A 107 -11.94 4.56 15.39
C ALA A 107 -11.21 3.59 16.33
N PHE A 108 -9.91 3.37 16.13
CA PHE A 108 -9.14 2.37 16.86
C PHE A 108 -8.03 2.96 17.73
N GLY A 109 -7.64 2.22 18.76
CA GLY A 109 -6.59 2.59 19.70
C GLY A 109 -7.12 2.96 21.06
N LEU A 110 -6.19 3.19 21.99
CA LEU A 110 -6.52 3.58 23.36
C LEU A 110 -7.38 4.84 23.34
N SER A 111 -8.52 4.85 24.03
CA SER A 111 -9.51 5.94 23.95
C SER A 111 -8.89 7.33 24.17
N ARG A 112 -7.91 7.44 25.07
CA ARG A 112 -7.20 8.70 25.38
C ARG A 112 -6.22 9.16 24.30
N LEU A 113 -5.83 8.29 23.37
CA LEU A 113 -4.84 8.53 22.32
C LEU A 113 -5.45 8.53 20.91
N ARG A 114 -6.74 8.24 20.77
CA ARG A 114 -7.45 8.27 19.49
C ARG A 114 -7.37 9.66 18.86
N ARG A 115 -7.06 9.69 17.57
CA ARG A 115 -6.91 10.89 16.77
C ARG A 115 -7.28 10.58 15.33
N MET A 116 -7.77 11.58 14.61
CA MET A 116 -7.90 11.45 13.16
C MET A 116 -6.52 11.45 12.52
N VAL A 117 -6.39 10.64 11.48
CA VAL A 117 -5.17 10.47 10.69
C VAL A 117 -5.52 10.77 9.25
N PRO A 118 -4.73 11.59 8.53
CA PRO A 118 -4.94 11.79 7.09
C PRO A 118 -5.09 10.47 6.35
N THR A 119 -6.00 10.42 5.37
CA THR A 119 -6.30 9.19 4.60
C THR A 119 -5.04 8.55 4.06
N ARG A 120 -4.13 9.36 3.53
CA ARG A 120 -2.81 8.97 3.05
C ARG A 120 -2.03 8.12 4.09
N TRP A 121 -1.81 8.69 5.28
CA TRP A 121 -1.08 8.01 6.34
C TRP A 121 -1.85 6.83 6.92
N SER A 122 -3.18 6.84 6.84
CA SER A 122 -4.01 5.71 7.28
C SER A 122 -3.87 4.51 6.35
N ILE A 123 -3.82 4.75 5.04
CA ILE A 123 -3.55 3.72 4.02
C ILE A 123 -2.20 3.08 4.31
N THR A 124 -1.15 3.90 4.38
CA THR A 124 0.21 3.39 4.58
C THR A 124 0.39 2.71 5.94
N ALA A 125 -0.15 3.27 7.02
CA ALA A 125 -0.03 2.67 8.35
C ALA A 125 -0.70 1.30 8.43
N VAL A 126 -1.92 1.16 7.87
CA VAL A 126 -2.63 -0.14 7.86
C VAL A 126 -1.88 -1.16 7.00
N ASP A 127 -1.40 -0.76 5.82
CA ASP A 127 -0.65 -1.65 4.94
C ASP A 127 0.68 -2.10 5.59
N ASP A 128 1.39 -1.18 6.25
CA ASP A 128 2.62 -1.47 7.00
C ASP A 128 2.37 -2.43 8.17
N ILE A 129 1.38 -2.15 9.02
CA ILE A 129 1.04 -2.99 10.19
C ILE A 129 0.74 -4.43 9.76
N ILE A 130 -0.11 -4.60 8.73
CA ILE A 130 -0.51 -5.93 8.26
C ILE A 130 0.69 -6.64 7.61
N SER A 131 1.35 -5.98 6.67
CA SER A 131 2.46 -6.60 5.93
C SER A 131 3.65 -6.93 6.83
N ALA A 132 3.95 -6.11 7.85
CA ALA A 132 4.99 -6.41 8.84
C ALA A 132 4.66 -7.65 9.67
N ARG A 133 3.39 -7.84 10.05
CA ARG A 133 2.96 -9.06 10.77
C ARG A 133 3.03 -10.30 9.88
N LEU A 134 2.62 -10.20 8.62
CA LEU A 134 2.70 -11.31 7.67
C LEU A 134 4.15 -11.65 7.35
N ARG A 135 5.02 -10.65 7.18
CA ARG A 135 6.46 -10.82 6.97
C ARG A 135 7.11 -11.70 8.04
N GLU A 136 6.82 -11.45 9.32
CA GLU A 136 7.38 -12.28 10.40
C GLU A 136 6.87 -13.72 10.38
N ARG A 137 5.65 -13.96 9.88
CA ARG A 137 5.13 -15.32 9.70
C ARG A 137 5.78 -16.02 8.52
N ILE A 138 5.83 -15.39 7.34
CA ILE A 138 6.36 -16.03 6.13
C ILE A 138 7.83 -16.44 6.28
N LYS A 139 8.62 -15.68 7.04
CA LYS A 139 10.02 -15.99 7.37
C LYS A 139 10.21 -17.33 8.08
N THR A 140 9.14 -17.92 8.63
CA THR A 140 9.16 -19.24 9.30
C THR A 140 8.91 -20.41 8.35
N TYR A 141 8.51 -20.14 7.10
CA TYR A 141 8.21 -21.17 6.11
C TYR A 141 9.42 -21.51 5.24
N ASP A 142 9.35 -22.62 4.51
CA ASP A 142 10.38 -22.94 3.51
C ASP A 142 10.36 -21.93 2.37
N TRP A 143 11.52 -21.71 1.75
CA TRP A 143 11.62 -20.89 0.55
C TRP A 143 10.95 -21.58 -0.66
N ILE A 144 10.54 -20.78 -1.65
CA ILE A 144 10.14 -21.34 -2.95
C ILE A 144 11.32 -22.11 -3.59
N PRO A 145 11.08 -23.24 -4.27
CA PRO A 145 12.15 -24.03 -4.86
C PRO A 145 12.65 -23.49 -6.20
N GLU A 146 11.87 -22.64 -6.88
CA GLU A 146 12.18 -22.14 -8.22
C GLU A 146 12.08 -20.61 -8.33
N HIS A 147 12.70 -20.03 -9.37
CA HIS A 147 12.47 -18.63 -9.73
C HIS A 147 11.12 -18.47 -10.42
N ARG A 148 10.39 -17.40 -10.09
CA ARG A 148 9.04 -17.15 -10.60
C ARG A 148 8.92 -15.73 -11.10
N VAL A 149 8.38 -15.57 -12.30
CA VAL A 149 8.05 -14.27 -12.90
C VAL A 149 6.55 -14.18 -13.07
N TYR A 150 5.97 -13.15 -12.47
CA TYR A 150 4.58 -12.75 -12.68
C TYR A 150 4.58 -11.42 -13.41
N SER A 151 3.67 -11.23 -14.35
CA SER A 151 3.50 -9.94 -15.05
C SER A 151 2.04 -9.54 -15.15
N LEU A 152 1.80 -8.24 -15.28
CA LEU A 152 0.49 -7.66 -15.50
C LEU A 152 0.63 -6.32 -16.23
N GLU A 153 -0.19 -6.11 -17.26
CA GLU A 153 -0.41 -4.79 -17.84
C GLU A 153 -1.82 -4.31 -17.44
N ALA A 154 -1.90 -3.14 -16.81
CA ALA A 154 -3.16 -2.55 -16.38
C ALA A 154 -3.07 -1.03 -16.25
N MET A 155 -4.06 -0.31 -16.75
CA MET A 155 -4.22 1.14 -16.56
C MET A 155 -2.97 1.96 -16.92
N GLY A 156 -2.31 1.63 -18.05
CA GLY A 156 -1.07 2.31 -18.49
C GLY A 156 0.15 2.01 -17.61
N ASN A 157 0.12 0.88 -16.88
CA ASN A 157 1.23 0.41 -16.08
C ASN A 157 1.61 -1.01 -16.49
N ARG A 158 2.91 -1.28 -16.50
CA ARG A 158 3.43 -2.64 -16.60
C ARG A 158 4.07 -3.04 -15.29
N TRP A 159 3.71 -4.22 -14.83
CA TRP A 159 4.14 -4.77 -13.56
C TRP A 159 4.88 -6.07 -13.81
N VAL A 160 6.00 -6.24 -13.12
CA VAL A 160 6.70 -7.52 -13.00
C VAL A 160 6.97 -7.79 -11.53
N VAL A 161 6.61 -8.99 -11.06
CA VAL A 161 7.01 -9.48 -9.75
C VAL A 161 7.92 -10.68 -9.96
N LEU A 162 9.19 -10.51 -9.62
CA LEU A 162 10.18 -11.58 -9.61
C LEU A 162 10.29 -12.12 -8.19
N MET A 163 10.06 -13.42 -8.03
CA MET A 163 10.34 -14.13 -6.79
C MET A 163 11.49 -15.12 -7.02
N SER A 164 12.44 -15.15 -6.09
CA SER A 164 13.58 -16.06 -6.14
C SER A 164 13.71 -16.86 -4.85
N PRO A 165 14.24 -18.09 -4.90
CA PRO A 165 14.59 -18.86 -3.70
C PRO A 165 15.51 -18.03 -2.79
N GLY A 166 15.14 -17.89 -1.53
CA GLY A 166 15.92 -17.12 -0.58
C GLY A 166 15.14 -16.79 0.69
N VAL A 167 15.89 -16.39 1.72
CA VAL A 167 15.31 -15.71 2.88
C VAL A 167 14.60 -14.44 2.43
N TRP A 168 13.52 -14.07 3.13
CA TRP A 168 12.78 -12.84 2.82
C TRP A 168 13.71 -11.64 2.64
N THR A 169 13.68 -11.09 1.43
CA THR A 169 14.14 -9.74 1.10
C THR A 169 13.10 -9.17 0.15
N TYR A 170 12.86 -7.88 0.23
CA TYR A 170 11.84 -7.25 -0.60
C TYR A 170 12.36 -5.92 -1.15
N GLU A 171 12.23 -5.74 -2.45
CA GLU A 171 12.55 -4.51 -3.15
C GLU A 171 11.40 -4.13 -4.08
N SER A 172 11.11 -2.84 -4.14
CA SER A 172 10.18 -2.28 -5.10
C SER A 172 10.88 -1.16 -5.85
N ILE A 173 10.71 -1.12 -7.17
CA ILE A 173 11.30 -0.08 -8.03
C ILE A 173 10.23 0.37 -9.01
N GLU A 174 10.02 1.68 -9.10
CA GLU A 174 9.18 2.32 -10.10
C GLU A 174 10.03 3.11 -11.09
N ALA A 175 9.71 2.98 -12.36
CA ALA A 175 10.23 3.82 -13.44
C ALA A 175 9.11 4.72 -13.95
N TRP A 176 9.29 6.03 -13.80
CA TRP A 176 8.31 7.04 -14.18
C TRP A 176 8.71 7.64 -15.52
N TYR A 177 7.92 7.38 -16.56
CA TYR A 177 8.21 7.91 -17.89
C TYR A 177 8.00 9.43 -17.94
N PRO A 178 8.74 10.15 -18.82
CA PRO A 178 8.56 11.57 -19.05
C PRO A 178 7.10 11.90 -19.36
N GLY A 179 6.58 13.01 -18.83
CA GLY A 179 5.20 13.47 -19.08
C GLY A 179 4.12 12.73 -18.29
N THR A 180 4.49 11.84 -17.38
CA THR A 180 3.58 11.30 -16.37
C THR A 180 3.38 12.30 -15.23
N THR A 181 2.31 12.15 -14.44
CA THR A 181 2.03 13.05 -13.29
C THR A 181 3.18 13.11 -12.28
N TRP A 182 4.02 12.06 -12.24
CA TRP A 182 5.12 11.93 -11.28
C TRP A 182 6.49 12.36 -11.84
N ASN A 183 6.61 12.55 -13.16
CA ASN A 183 7.88 12.91 -13.79
C ASN A 183 7.71 14.09 -14.77
N PRO A 184 8.03 15.33 -14.33
CA PRO A 184 8.00 16.52 -15.17
C PRO A 184 9.26 16.67 -16.04
N THR A 185 10.21 15.73 -15.98
CA THR A 185 11.48 15.81 -16.72
C THR A 185 11.40 15.07 -18.06
N GLU A 186 12.43 15.26 -18.90
CA GLU A 186 12.55 14.62 -20.22
C GLU A 186 13.15 13.20 -20.14
N ASP A 187 13.74 12.82 -19.00
CA ASP A 187 14.36 11.51 -18.78
C ASP A 187 13.49 10.63 -17.88
N VAL A 188 13.60 9.31 -17.99
CA VAL A 188 12.92 8.38 -17.07
C VAL A 188 13.50 8.50 -15.67
N ALA A 189 12.65 8.76 -14.68
CA ALA A 189 13.04 8.82 -13.27
C ALA A 189 12.82 7.46 -12.60
N PHE A 190 13.79 7.01 -11.81
CA PHE A 190 13.67 5.79 -11.01
C PHE A 190 13.51 6.14 -9.54
N VAL A 191 12.57 5.47 -8.87
CA VAL A 191 12.42 5.51 -7.41
C VAL A 191 12.32 4.08 -6.91
N GLY A 192 13.23 3.70 -6.02
CA GLY A 192 13.28 2.36 -5.46
C GLY A 192 13.53 2.38 -3.97
N ASP A 193 13.10 1.32 -3.30
CA ASP A 193 13.42 1.08 -1.91
C ASP A 193 13.38 -0.41 -1.59
N TRP A 194 14.09 -0.82 -0.54
CA TRP A 194 14.28 -2.25 -0.24
C TRP A 194 14.34 -2.56 1.26
N GLU A 195 14.16 -3.82 1.62
CA GLU A 195 14.38 -4.30 2.96
C GLU A 195 15.01 -5.69 2.97
N GLY A 196 15.92 -5.89 3.93
CA GLY A 196 16.49 -7.20 4.21
C GLY A 196 15.58 -8.04 5.13
N PRO A 197 16.09 -9.18 5.61
CA PRO A 197 15.31 -10.11 6.46
C PRO A 197 14.79 -9.49 7.77
N LEU A 198 15.49 -8.47 8.27
CA LEU A 198 15.11 -7.74 9.49
C LEU A 198 14.05 -6.66 9.23
N GLY A 199 13.76 -6.32 7.97
CA GLY A 199 12.84 -5.24 7.61
C GLY A 199 13.52 -3.88 7.65
N ARG A 200 12.71 -2.82 7.74
CA ARG A 200 13.16 -1.42 7.76
C ARG A 200 13.02 -0.81 9.15
N VAL A 201 13.94 0.11 9.45
CA VAL A 201 13.87 0.97 10.66
C VAL A 201 13.26 2.34 10.34
N GLY A 202 13.23 2.74 9.06
CA GLY A 202 12.70 4.02 8.59
C GLY A 202 11.58 3.88 7.58
N TYR A 203 10.86 4.98 7.36
CA TYR A 203 9.83 5.08 6.34
C TYR A 203 10.42 4.85 4.93
N ALA A 204 9.68 4.18 4.06
CA ALA A 204 10.12 3.98 2.68
C ALA A 204 10.12 5.32 1.91
N GLY A 205 11.22 5.64 1.22
CA GLY A 205 11.34 6.85 0.41
C GLY A 205 10.32 6.91 -0.73
N MET A 206 9.93 5.74 -1.24
CA MET A 206 8.84 5.57 -2.22
C MET A 206 7.43 5.89 -1.66
N GLY A 207 7.27 5.98 -0.35
CA GLY A 207 5.97 6.21 0.28
C GLY A 207 5.05 4.98 0.26
N GLY A 208 3.74 5.24 0.20
CA GLY A 208 2.70 4.22 0.37
C GLY A 208 2.74 3.08 -0.67
N CYS A 209 3.24 3.34 -1.88
CA CYS A 209 3.33 2.32 -2.95
C CYS A 209 4.17 1.12 -2.50
N TYR A 210 5.27 1.37 -1.80
CA TYR A 210 6.14 0.34 -1.24
C TYR A 210 5.38 -0.62 -0.32
N TYR A 211 4.61 -0.07 0.62
CA TYR A 211 3.88 -0.84 1.63
C TYR A 211 2.68 -1.59 1.04
N ALA A 212 2.01 -1.02 0.04
CA ALA A 212 0.92 -1.69 -0.67
C ALA A 212 1.39 -2.91 -1.46
N ALA A 213 2.48 -2.77 -2.23
CA ALA A 213 3.07 -3.89 -2.93
C ALA A 213 3.60 -4.95 -1.94
N ARG A 214 4.24 -4.52 -0.83
CA ARG A 214 4.71 -5.44 0.23
C ARG A 214 3.54 -6.20 0.86
N LEU A 215 2.41 -5.55 1.11
CA LEU A 215 1.21 -6.21 1.59
C LEU A 215 0.71 -7.27 0.62
N ALA A 216 0.55 -6.92 -0.66
CA ALA A 216 0.10 -7.87 -1.69
C ALA A 216 1.02 -9.10 -1.81
N VAL A 217 2.35 -8.88 -1.76
CA VAL A 217 3.37 -9.94 -1.80
C VAL A 217 3.29 -10.83 -0.56
N THR A 218 3.29 -10.23 0.63
CA THR A 218 3.26 -10.99 1.90
C THR A 218 1.97 -11.79 2.05
N GLU A 219 0.84 -11.27 1.57
CA GLU A 219 -0.43 -12.01 1.48
C GLU A 219 -0.33 -13.23 0.57
N ALA A 220 0.37 -13.12 -0.56
CA ALA A 220 0.54 -14.23 -1.50
C ALA A 220 1.41 -15.34 -0.92
N LEU A 221 2.56 -14.97 -0.35
CA LEU A 221 3.48 -15.90 0.29
C LEU A 221 2.89 -16.57 1.53
N GLU A 222 2.11 -15.83 2.32
CA GLU A 222 1.38 -16.38 3.46
C GLU A 222 0.37 -17.45 3.02
N ARG A 223 -0.37 -17.21 1.93
CA ARG A 223 -1.33 -18.17 1.37
C ARG A 223 -0.65 -19.46 0.89
N GLU A 224 0.51 -19.33 0.27
CA GLU A 224 1.32 -20.46 -0.20
C GLU A 224 2.11 -21.15 0.91
N ARG A 225 2.21 -20.52 2.09
CA ARG A 225 3.11 -20.92 3.19
C ARG A 225 4.54 -21.10 2.69
N ARG A 226 5.06 -20.06 2.06
CA ARG A 226 6.43 -19.98 1.53
C ARG A 226 7.07 -18.65 1.87
N GLN A 227 8.39 -18.58 1.77
CA GLN A 227 9.14 -17.32 1.67
C GLN A 227 9.91 -17.22 0.36
N ALA A 228 10.29 -16.00 0.00
CA ALA A 228 11.09 -15.73 -1.19
C ALA A 228 11.82 -14.40 -1.04
N ARG A 229 12.86 -14.20 -1.85
CA ARG A 229 13.34 -12.87 -2.21
C ARG A 229 12.42 -12.31 -3.29
N VAL A 230 11.95 -11.09 -3.13
CA VAL A 230 10.94 -10.51 -4.01
C VAL A 230 11.40 -9.16 -4.54
N LEU A 231 11.29 -8.98 -5.85
CA LEU A 231 11.50 -7.72 -6.55
C LEU A 231 10.23 -7.37 -7.32
N VAL A 232 9.66 -6.20 -7.02
CA VAL A 232 8.51 -5.64 -7.73
C VAL A 232 9.00 -4.50 -8.62
N LEU A 233 8.83 -4.66 -9.93
CA LEU A 233 9.15 -3.66 -10.93
C LEU A 233 7.86 -3.10 -11.51
N ARG A 234 7.83 -1.78 -11.69
CA ARG A 234 6.67 -1.09 -12.26
C ARG A 234 7.11 0.00 -13.21
N GLU A 235 6.63 -0.07 -14.44
CA GLU A 235 6.70 1.05 -15.39
C GLU A 235 5.40 1.82 -15.36
N ILE A 236 5.53 3.14 -15.20
CA ILE A 236 4.41 4.06 -15.29
C ILE A 236 4.53 4.81 -16.60
N HIS A 237 3.64 4.49 -17.55
CA HIS A 237 3.61 5.08 -18.88
C HIS A 237 2.71 6.32 -18.93
N ARG A 238 2.84 7.13 -19.98
CA ARG A 238 2.07 8.38 -20.16
C ARG A 238 0.56 8.16 -20.23
N ASP A 239 0.17 6.96 -20.67
CA ASP A 239 -1.19 6.46 -20.76
C ASP A 239 -1.81 6.21 -19.37
N GLN A 240 -1.04 6.27 -18.28
CA GLN A 240 -1.62 6.46 -16.96
C GLN A 240 -2.11 7.91 -16.79
N LEU A 241 -3.34 8.16 -17.26
CA LEU A 241 -3.98 9.48 -17.27
C LEU A 241 -4.35 10.01 -15.87
N MET A 242 -4.50 9.13 -14.87
CA MET A 242 -4.87 9.53 -13.50
C MET A 242 -4.06 8.82 -12.42
N PRO A 243 -3.67 9.52 -11.34
CA PRO A 243 -3.09 8.91 -10.16
C PRO A 243 -4.20 8.23 -9.35
N LEU A 244 -4.36 6.91 -9.54
CA LEU A 244 -5.39 6.11 -8.84
C LEU A 244 -5.00 5.77 -7.39
N GLY A 245 -3.94 6.38 -6.87
CA GLY A 245 -3.42 6.17 -5.54
C GLY A 245 -2.77 4.80 -5.32
N VAL A 246 -2.42 4.53 -4.07
CA VAL A 246 -1.77 3.30 -3.59
C VAL A 246 -2.63 2.05 -3.79
N TRP A 247 -3.95 2.22 -3.93
CA TRP A 247 -4.87 1.13 -4.23
C TRP A 247 -4.53 0.43 -5.55
N LEU A 248 -4.17 1.18 -6.61
CA LEU A 248 -3.81 0.60 -7.91
C LEU A 248 -2.61 -0.34 -7.75
N VAL A 249 -1.61 0.06 -6.97
CA VAL A 249 -0.42 -0.75 -6.70
C VAL A 249 -0.81 -2.06 -6.02
N ARG A 250 -1.54 -1.97 -4.91
CA ARG A 250 -1.95 -3.14 -4.13
C ARG A 250 -2.76 -4.13 -4.97
N GLU A 251 -3.76 -3.65 -5.70
CA GLU A 251 -4.63 -4.53 -6.49
C GLU A 251 -3.95 -5.07 -7.75
N SER A 252 -3.05 -4.30 -8.38
CA SER A 252 -2.28 -4.78 -9.54
C SER A 252 -1.31 -5.88 -9.14
N VAL A 253 -0.56 -5.70 -8.04
CA VAL A 253 0.34 -6.75 -7.53
C VAL A 253 -0.44 -7.98 -7.07
N ARG A 254 -1.59 -7.80 -6.40
CA ARG A 254 -2.50 -8.92 -6.06
C ARG A 254 -2.98 -9.66 -7.32
N ALA A 255 -3.37 -8.93 -8.36
CA ALA A 255 -3.84 -9.52 -9.60
C ALA A 255 -2.72 -10.30 -10.32
N ALA A 256 -1.52 -9.73 -10.42
CA ALA A 256 -0.35 -10.41 -10.96
C ALA A 256 -0.07 -11.73 -10.20
N LEU A 257 -0.07 -11.70 -8.87
CA LEU A 257 0.21 -12.87 -8.01
C LEU A 257 -0.92 -13.89 -7.93
N ARG A 258 -2.14 -13.57 -8.38
CA ARG A 258 -3.20 -14.56 -8.59
C ARG A 258 -3.02 -15.32 -9.91
N GLY A 259 -2.28 -14.76 -10.86
CA GLY A 259 -1.94 -15.38 -12.12
C GLY A 259 -0.98 -16.57 -11.95
N ARG A 260 -0.83 -17.36 -13.01
CA ARG A 260 0.15 -18.45 -13.05
C ARG A 260 1.53 -17.87 -13.39
N PRO A 261 2.58 -18.10 -12.57
CA PRO A 261 3.92 -17.61 -12.88
C PRO A 261 4.56 -18.40 -14.01
N ALA A 262 5.43 -17.73 -14.78
CA ALA A 262 6.50 -18.40 -15.49
C ALA A 262 7.57 -18.86 -14.48
N ARG A 263 8.11 -20.06 -14.67
CA ARG A 263 9.01 -20.72 -13.71
C ARG A 263 10.33 -21.07 -14.37
N PHE A 264 11.42 -20.86 -13.64
CA PHE A 264 12.77 -21.02 -14.14
C PHE A 264 13.69 -21.63 -13.08
N ASP A 265 14.70 -22.36 -13.55
CA ASP A 265 15.70 -23.00 -12.68
C ASP A 265 16.84 -22.04 -12.37
N THR A 266 17.09 -21.06 -13.24
CA THR A 266 18.14 -20.06 -13.08
C THR A 266 17.59 -18.64 -12.93
N LEU A 267 18.35 -17.78 -12.23
CA LEU A 267 18.00 -16.37 -12.08
C LEU A 267 18.11 -15.65 -13.42
N GLU A 268 19.09 -16.01 -14.24
CA GLU A 268 19.34 -15.45 -15.56
C GLU A 268 18.13 -15.61 -16.48
N GLU A 269 17.55 -16.82 -16.59
CA GLU A 269 16.35 -17.06 -17.39
C GLU A 269 15.13 -16.28 -16.87
N ALA A 270 14.99 -16.19 -15.54
CA ALA A 270 13.92 -15.41 -14.92
C ALA A 270 14.06 -13.90 -15.19
N LEU A 271 15.30 -13.39 -15.19
CA LEU A 271 15.62 -12.00 -15.51
C LEU A 271 15.37 -11.70 -17.00
N GLU A 272 15.75 -12.61 -17.89
CA GLU A 272 15.43 -12.49 -19.32
C GLU A 272 13.92 -12.44 -19.55
N GLU A 273 13.16 -13.32 -18.89
CA GLU A 273 11.70 -13.30 -18.98
C GLU A 273 11.12 -12.00 -18.42
N ALA A 274 11.56 -11.56 -17.23
CA ALA A 274 11.14 -10.30 -16.64
C ALA A 274 11.36 -9.11 -17.61
N GLY A 275 12.52 -9.09 -18.27
CA GLY A 275 12.86 -8.06 -19.26
C GLY A 275 11.95 -8.02 -20.49
N ARG A 276 11.29 -9.14 -20.86
CA ARG A 276 10.34 -9.17 -21.99
C ARG A 276 9.02 -8.46 -21.70
N HIS A 277 8.67 -8.29 -20.42
CA HIS A 277 7.44 -7.63 -19.99
C HIS A 277 7.63 -6.14 -19.69
N LEU A 278 8.85 -5.62 -19.83
CA LEU A 278 9.23 -4.22 -19.56
C LEU A 278 9.67 -3.56 -20.87
N ASP A 279 9.31 -2.29 -21.08
CA ASP A 279 9.82 -1.50 -22.21
C ASP A 279 11.26 -1.04 -21.96
N LEU A 280 11.62 -0.73 -20.70
CA LEU A 280 12.97 -0.36 -20.33
C LEU A 280 13.87 -1.60 -20.31
N PRO A 281 15.03 -1.54 -21.00
CA PRO A 281 16.00 -2.62 -20.95
C PRO A 281 16.43 -2.94 -19.53
N LEU A 282 16.47 -4.23 -19.20
CA LEU A 282 16.76 -4.74 -17.85
C LEU A 282 18.01 -4.16 -17.19
N ARG A 283 19.04 -3.83 -17.99
CA ARG A 283 20.29 -3.19 -17.52
C ARG A 283 20.06 -1.90 -16.69
N PHE A 284 18.98 -1.16 -16.95
CA PHE A 284 18.67 0.06 -16.20
C PHE A 284 18.16 -0.29 -14.81
N TRP A 285 17.26 -1.27 -14.72
CA TRP A 285 16.76 -1.82 -13.46
C TRP A 285 17.88 -2.42 -12.61
N LEU A 286 18.77 -3.21 -13.21
CA LEU A 286 19.91 -3.81 -12.51
C LEU A 286 20.90 -2.77 -11.95
N ARG A 287 21.00 -1.60 -12.57
CA ARG A 287 21.87 -0.51 -12.10
C ARG A 287 21.32 0.14 -10.83
N VAL A 288 20.00 0.21 -10.69
CA VAL A 288 19.33 0.86 -9.56
C VAL A 288 18.91 -0.12 -8.47
N SER A 289 18.85 -1.42 -8.77
CA SER A 289 18.46 -2.45 -7.80
C SER A 289 19.56 -2.69 -6.77
N GLU A 290 19.16 -2.60 -5.51
CA GLU A 290 20.00 -2.88 -4.35
C GLU A 290 20.08 -4.39 -4.08
N THR A 291 19.03 -5.16 -4.41
CA THR A 291 19.01 -6.61 -4.16
C THR A 291 19.64 -7.44 -5.28
N LEU A 292 19.64 -6.95 -6.53
CA LEU A 292 20.25 -7.61 -7.69
C LEU A 292 21.61 -7.02 -8.08
N GLY A 293 21.88 -5.76 -7.78
CA GLY A 293 23.18 -5.10 -8.07
C GLY A 293 24.34 -5.58 -7.19
N GLY A 294 24.06 -6.43 -6.19
CA GLY A 294 24.97 -6.94 -5.16
C GLY A 294 26.08 -7.90 -5.61
N GLY A 295 26.56 -7.79 -6.85
CA GLY A 295 27.85 -8.36 -7.27
C GLY A 295 29.08 -7.65 -6.65
N ARG A 296 28.88 -6.79 -5.65
CA ARG A 296 29.93 -6.36 -4.72
C ARG A 296 29.79 -7.19 -3.46
N GLN A 297 30.61 -8.23 -3.39
CA GLN A 297 30.98 -8.97 -2.19
C GLN A 297 31.14 -7.98 -1.02
N GLU A 298 30.12 -7.82 -0.16
CA GLU A 298 30.32 -7.16 1.13
C GLU A 298 31.19 -8.09 1.95
N THR A 299 32.48 -7.80 1.99
CA THR A 299 33.43 -8.49 2.85
C THR A 299 32.93 -8.40 4.29
N LEU A 300 32.92 -9.53 5.01
CA LEU A 300 32.53 -9.71 6.43
C LEU A 300 33.18 -8.72 7.42
N SER A 301 34.05 -7.83 6.97
CA SER A 301 34.73 -6.79 7.73
C SER A 301 33.84 -5.64 8.23
N ARG A 302 32.53 -5.64 7.95
CA ARG A 302 31.61 -4.60 8.49
C ARG A 302 30.92 -5.00 9.80
N TYR A 303 31.09 -6.25 10.22
CA TYR A 303 30.48 -6.81 11.44
C TYR A 303 31.50 -7.44 12.41
N LEU A 304 32.79 -7.14 12.22
CA LEU A 304 33.89 -7.37 13.18
C LEU A 304 34.42 -6.01 13.63
#